data_AF-A0A2E0P9X6-F1
#
_entry.id   AF-A0A2E0P9X6-F1
#
_cell.length_a   1.000
_cell.length_b   1.000
_cell.length_c   1.000
_cell.angle_alpha   90.00
_cell.angle_beta   90.00
_cell.angle_gamma   90.00
#
_symmetry.space_group_name_H-M   'P 1'
#
loop_
_entity.id
_entity.type
_entity.pdbx_description
1 polymer ?
#
loop_
_entity_poly.entity_id
_entity_poly.type
_entity_poly.pdbx_seq_one_letter_code
_entity_poly.pdbx_strand_id
1 'polypeptide(L)'
;MEQESLNKTWFIDIDGTIVKSRNNEQLDEAIGSMGDKSHLSEELIKKSQEFIQSIPDNDTIVLTTARDSRHEVHTLKMLNHFKIRYDRILFDLRAGARILINDIKPVGIAGNNEPLKTAYAINVERNEGIPIKSLL
;
A
#
# COMPACT_ATOMS: atom_id res chain seq x y z
N MET A 1 0.65 -33.54 -7.10
CA MET A 1 1.45 -32.36 -6.70
C MET A 1 0.47 -31.33 -6.19
N GLU A 2 0.75 -30.70 -5.05
CA GLU A 2 -0.10 -29.65 -4.51
C GLU A 2 -0.02 -28.43 -5.45
N GLN A 3 -1.17 -27.89 -5.84
CA GLN A 3 -1.25 -26.74 -6.75
C GLN A 3 -0.84 -25.48 -5.99
N GLU A 4 0.08 -24.69 -6.55
CA GLU A 4 0.48 -23.43 -5.92
C GLU A 4 -0.70 -22.46 -5.85
N SER A 5 -0.84 -21.79 -4.70
CA SER A 5 -1.83 -20.72 -4.52
C SER A 5 -1.51 -19.51 -5.42
N LEU A 6 -2.57 -18.90 -5.96
CA LEU A 6 -2.51 -17.65 -6.73
C LEU A 6 -2.93 -16.41 -5.92
N ASN A 7 -2.93 -16.52 -4.59
CA ASN A 7 -3.12 -15.37 -3.72
C ASN A 7 -2.04 -14.33 -4.01
N LYS A 8 -2.44 -13.06 -4.10
CA LYS A 8 -1.56 -11.97 -4.52
C LYS A 8 -0.94 -11.29 -3.30
N THR A 9 0.18 -10.63 -3.55
CA THR A 9 0.74 -9.65 -2.62
C THR A 9 0.61 -8.26 -3.25
N TRP A 10 -0.01 -7.35 -2.53
CA TRP A 10 -0.25 -5.96 -2.93
C TRP A 10 0.75 -5.05 -2.23
N PHE A 11 1.67 -4.48 -3.00
CA PHE A 11 2.57 -3.43 -2.51
C PHE A 11 1.92 -2.07 -2.78
N ILE A 12 1.49 -1.37 -1.72
CA ILE A 12 0.71 -0.14 -1.84
C ILE A 12 1.44 1.01 -1.15
N ASP A 13 1.59 2.14 -1.84
CA ASP A 13 2.17 3.36 -1.25
C ASP A 13 1.19 4.04 -0.26
N ILE A 14 1.71 4.81 0.69
CA ILE A 14 0.90 5.58 1.64
C ILE A 14 0.67 7.01 1.13
N ASP A 15 1.74 7.78 0.96
CA ASP A 15 1.68 9.23 0.77
C ASP A 15 1.34 9.59 -0.68
N GLY A 16 0.20 10.25 -0.87
CA GLY A 16 -0.33 10.56 -2.20
C GLY A 16 -1.10 9.41 -2.83
N THR A 17 -1.21 8.28 -2.14
CA THR A 17 -1.93 7.09 -2.60
C THR A 17 -3.08 6.75 -1.65
N ILE A 18 -2.84 6.48 -0.37
CA ILE A 18 -3.87 6.20 0.65
C ILE A 18 -4.33 7.49 1.34
N VAL A 19 -3.40 8.38 1.65
CA VAL A 19 -3.67 9.70 2.24
C VAL A 19 -3.07 10.79 1.37
N LYS A 20 -3.54 12.03 1.52
CA LYS A 20 -2.91 13.18 0.86
C LYS A 20 -1.44 13.25 1.27
N SER A 21 -0.58 13.46 0.28
CA SER A 21 0.86 13.34 0.47
C SER A 21 1.40 14.40 1.41
N ARG A 22 2.25 13.96 2.35
CA ARG A 22 3.11 14.82 3.17
C ARG A 22 4.55 14.35 3.12
N ASN A 23 5.48 15.27 3.32
CA ASN A 23 6.88 14.93 3.54
C ASN A 23 7.18 14.76 5.05
N ASN A 24 8.38 14.27 5.36
CA ASN A 24 8.82 14.03 6.74
C ASN A 24 8.83 15.30 7.61
N GLU A 25 9.16 16.46 7.04
CA GLU A 25 9.18 17.74 7.77
C GLU A 25 7.77 18.20 8.16
N GLN A 26 6.79 18.06 7.26
CA GLN A 26 5.38 18.35 7.53
C GLN A 26 4.80 17.41 8.60
N LEU A 27 5.25 16.14 8.60
CA LEU A 27 4.87 15.20 9.65
C LEU A 27 5.49 15.57 10.99
N ASP A 28 6.77 15.96 11.02
CA ASP A 28 7.43 16.46 12.23
C ASP A 28 6.70 17.69 12.80
N GLU A 29 6.31 18.65 11.95
CA GLU A 29 5.55 19.83 12.35
C GLU A 29 4.18 19.47 12.93
N ALA A 30 3.43 18.57 12.27
CA ALA A 30 2.13 18.12 12.77
C ALA A 30 2.26 17.38 14.11
N ILE A 31 3.29 16.55 14.28
CA ILE A 31 3.57 15.84 15.53
C ILE A 31 3.98 16.81 16.63
N GLY A 32 4.85 17.77 16.33
CA GLY A 32 5.30 18.78 17.30
C GLY A 32 4.18 19.70 17.77
N SER A 33 3.29 20.12 16.88
CA SER A 33 2.19 21.04 17.18
C SER A 33 0.97 20.37 17.82
N MET A 34 0.62 19.15 17.42
CA MET A 34 -0.60 18.47 17.86
C MET A 34 -0.37 17.29 18.81
N GLY A 35 0.89 16.90 19.02
CA GLY A 35 1.27 15.77 19.86
C GLY A 35 0.53 14.49 19.46
N ASP A 36 -0.08 13.83 20.44
CA ASP A 36 -0.77 12.55 20.24
C ASP A 36 -1.94 12.60 19.24
N LYS A 37 -2.49 13.78 18.97
CA LYS A 37 -3.61 13.98 18.04
C LYS A 37 -3.16 14.29 16.60
N SER A 38 -1.86 14.34 16.34
CA SER A 38 -1.31 14.67 15.01
C SER A 38 -1.85 13.78 13.89
N HIS A 39 -2.14 12.51 14.17
CA HIS A 39 -2.69 11.56 13.19
C HIS A 39 -4.07 11.97 12.64
N LEU A 40 -4.81 12.84 13.35
CA LEU A 40 -6.12 13.36 12.92
C LEU A 40 -6.00 14.48 11.88
N SER A 41 -4.80 15.03 11.67
CA SER A 41 -4.60 16.06 10.65
C SER A 41 -4.38 15.47 9.26
N GLU A 42 -4.15 14.17 9.14
CA GLU A 42 -3.99 13.47 7.88
C GLU A 42 -5.31 13.42 7.11
N GLU A 43 -5.26 13.42 5.78
CA GLU A 43 -6.46 13.43 4.94
C GLU A 43 -6.58 12.14 4.13
N LEU A 44 -7.61 11.34 4.42
CA LEU A 44 -7.86 10.08 3.74
C LEU A 44 -8.28 10.29 2.28
N ILE A 45 -7.71 9.49 1.38
CA ILE A 45 -8.21 9.36 0.00
C ILE A 45 -9.19 8.18 -0.03
N LYS A 46 -10.48 8.50 0.04
CA LYS A 46 -11.56 7.51 0.22
C LYS A 46 -11.55 6.39 -0.84
N LYS A 47 -11.26 6.72 -2.10
CA LYS A 47 -11.19 5.72 -3.20
C LYS A 47 -10.15 4.62 -2.93
N SER A 48 -9.01 4.98 -2.33
CA SER A 48 -7.96 4.01 -2.00
C SER A 48 -8.35 3.12 -0.83
N GLN A 49 -9.05 3.65 0.16
CA GLN A 49 -9.63 2.85 1.25
C GLN A 49 -10.63 1.83 0.68
N GLU A 50 -11.55 2.28 -0.18
CA GLU A 50 -12.54 1.42 -0.84
C GLU A 50 -11.86 0.31 -1.65
N PHE A 51 -10.81 0.64 -2.41
CA PHE A 51 -10.01 -0.35 -3.13
C PHE A 51 -9.36 -1.37 -2.19
N ILE A 52 -8.67 -0.92 -1.13
CA ILE A 52 -8.01 -1.79 -0.16
C ILE A 52 -9.00 -2.74 0.52
N GLN A 53 -10.21 -2.25 0.81
CA GLN A 53 -11.31 -3.06 1.36
C GLN A 53 -11.87 -4.08 0.36
N SER A 54 -11.74 -3.85 -0.96
CA SER A 54 -12.15 -4.81 -1.99
C SER A 54 -11.13 -5.90 -2.28
N ILE A 55 -9.87 -5.76 -1.81
CA ILE A 55 -8.86 -6.80 -1.97
C ILE A 55 -9.32 -8.05 -1.20
N PRO A 56 -9.21 -9.27 -1.76
CA PRO A 56 -9.56 -10.51 -1.07
C PRO A 56 -8.81 -10.71 0.27
N ASP A 57 -9.45 -11.33 1.25
CA ASP A 57 -8.88 -11.53 2.60
C ASP A 57 -7.68 -12.48 2.63
N ASN A 58 -7.57 -13.37 1.65
CA ASN A 58 -6.47 -14.32 1.48
C ASN A 58 -5.26 -13.70 0.75
N ASP A 59 -5.41 -12.52 0.15
CA ASP A 59 -4.31 -11.75 -0.41
C ASP A 59 -3.58 -10.99 0.70
N THR A 60 -2.27 -10.81 0.54
CA THR A 60 -1.42 -10.07 1.47
C THR A 60 -1.30 -8.60 1.04
N ILE A 61 -1.42 -7.67 1.97
CA ILE A 61 -1.23 -6.24 1.75
C ILE A 61 0.01 -5.76 2.49
N VAL A 62 1.00 -5.31 1.73
CA VAL A 62 2.23 -4.67 2.24
C VAL A 62 2.17 -3.19 1.91
N LEU A 63 2.01 -2.36 2.94
CA LEU A 63 2.14 -0.92 2.78
C LEU A 63 3.62 -0.54 2.66
N THR A 64 3.93 0.39 1.79
CA THR A 64 5.29 0.87 1.53
C THR A 64 5.30 2.38 1.67
N THR A 65 6.31 2.95 2.32
CA THR A 65 6.37 4.40 2.50
C THR A 65 7.81 4.90 2.60
N ALA A 66 8.01 6.13 2.14
CA ALA A 66 9.24 6.89 2.34
C ALA A 66 9.24 7.68 3.66
N ARG A 67 8.17 7.57 4.47
CA ARG A 67 8.15 8.08 5.84
C ARG A 67 9.29 7.46 6.63
N ASP A 68 9.95 8.30 7.40
CA ASP A 68 11.00 7.84 8.30
C ASP A 68 10.37 6.98 9.41
N SER A 69 11.07 5.95 9.89
CA SER A 69 10.62 5.11 11.00
C SER A 69 10.31 5.90 12.28
N ARG A 70 10.88 7.10 12.45
CA ARG A 70 10.51 8.01 13.54
C ARG A 70 9.04 8.43 13.53
N HIS A 71 8.33 8.30 12.40
CA HIS A 71 6.90 8.58 12.24
C HIS A 71 6.02 7.34 12.33
N GLU A 72 6.56 6.18 12.73
CA GLU A 72 5.82 4.92 12.78
C GLU A 72 4.58 5.02 13.69
N VAL A 73 4.74 5.51 14.92
CA VAL A 73 3.62 5.65 15.87
C VAL A 73 2.50 6.54 15.32
N HIS A 74 2.87 7.66 14.68
CA HIS A 74 1.91 8.53 14.01
C HIS A 74 1.16 7.78 12.90
N THR A 75 1.90 7.09 12.04
CA THR A 75 1.38 6.38 10.87
C THR A 75 0.46 5.24 11.27
N LEU A 76 0.81 4.45 12.29
CA LEU A 76 -0.03 3.37 12.80
C LEU A 76 -1.35 3.90 13.40
N LYS A 77 -1.29 4.99 14.16
CA LYS A 77 -2.50 5.66 14.68
C LYS A 77 -3.41 6.14 13.54
N MET A 78 -2.83 6.74 12.49
CA MET A 78 -3.56 7.20 11.31
C MET A 78 -4.22 6.03 10.56
N LEU A 79 -3.48 4.95 10.28
CA LEU A 79 -4.02 3.78 9.58
C LEU A 79 -5.16 3.12 10.35
N ASN A 80 -5.03 3.02 11.68
CA ASN A 80 -6.08 2.53 12.55
C ASN A 80 -7.30 3.46 12.57
N HIS A 81 -7.08 4.78 12.67
CA HIS A 81 -8.14 5.78 12.62
C HIS A 81 -8.97 5.69 11.33
N PHE A 82 -8.30 5.50 10.19
CA PHE A 82 -8.94 5.31 8.89
C PHE A 82 -9.34 3.86 8.59
N LYS A 83 -9.16 2.91 9.52
CA LYS A 83 -9.52 1.50 9.34
C LYS A 83 -8.93 0.91 8.04
N ILE A 84 -7.67 1.22 7.76
CA ILE A 84 -6.95 0.67 6.61
C ILE A 84 -6.49 -0.75 6.95
N ARG A 85 -6.88 -1.73 6.13
CA ARG A 85 -6.41 -3.11 6.23
C ARG A 85 -5.00 -3.22 5.66
N TYR A 86 -4.11 -3.86 6.40
CA TYR A 86 -2.77 -4.23 5.93
C TYR A 86 -2.21 -5.38 6.78
N ASP A 87 -1.27 -6.12 6.22
CA ASP A 87 -0.56 -7.19 6.92
C ASP A 87 0.82 -6.74 7.38
N ARG A 88 1.51 -5.94 6.56
CA ARG A 88 2.88 -5.45 6.82
C ARG A 88 3.04 -4.01 6.36
N ILE A 89 4.05 -3.33 6.88
CA ILE A 89 4.46 -1.99 6.47
C ILE A 89 5.99 -1.92 6.34
N LEU A 90 6.49 -1.25 5.32
CA LEU A 90 7.90 -0.99 5.08
C LEU A 90 8.15 0.52 5.11
N PHE A 91 8.87 0.99 6.12
CA PHE A 91 9.31 2.38 6.30
C PHE A 91 10.69 2.63 5.69
N ASP A 92 11.15 3.89 5.73
CA ASP A 92 12.51 4.32 5.35
C ASP A 92 12.89 4.05 3.88
N LEU A 93 11.90 3.79 3.01
CA LEU A 93 12.12 3.59 1.59
C LEU A 93 12.49 4.90 0.88
N ARG A 94 12.99 4.77 -0.34
CA ARG A 94 13.25 5.95 -1.20
C ARG A 94 11.95 6.42 -1.83
N ALA A 95 11.74 7.73 -1.94
CA ALA A 95 10.56 8.34 -2.57
C ALA A 95 10.51 8.23 -4.11
N GLY A 96 11.51 7.58 -4.72
CA GLY A 96 11.61 7.42 -6.17
C GLY A 96 10.69 6.32 -6.73
N ALA A 97 10.90 5.99 -8.00
CA ALA A 97 10.15 4.93 -8.67
C ALA A 97 10.31 3.57 -7.95
N ARG A 98 9.21 2.84 -7.84
CA ARG A 98 9.19 1.46 -7.35
C ARG A 98 9.19 0.52 -8.54
N ILE A 99 10.12 -0.42 -8.57
CA ILE A 99 10.25 -1.41 -9.65
C ILE A 99 9.91 -2.79 -9.08
N LEU A 100 8.86 -3.42 -9.61
CA LEU A 100 8.50 -4.80 -9.29
C LEU A 100 9.14 -5.75 -10.29
N ILE A 101 9.94 -6.69 -9.79
CA ILE A 101 10.51 -7.79 -10.57
C ILE A 101 9.99 -9.08 -9.95
N ASN A 102 9.34 -9.92 -10.75
CA ASN A 102 8.80 -11.21 -10.30
C ASN A 102 8.91 -12.26 -11.41
N ASP A 103 9.04 -13.53 -11.04
CA ASP A 103 9.22 -14.63 -11.99
C ASP A 103 7.92 -15.00 -12.71
N ILE A 104 8.01 -15.46 -13.97
CA ILE A 104 6.85 -16.01 -14.68
C ILE A 104 6.67 -17.46 -14.22
N LYS A 105 5.44 -17.81 -13.79
CA LYS A 105 5.15 -19.20 -13.43
C LYS A 105 5.05 -20.06 -14.69
N PRO A 106 5.79 -21.19 -14.77
CA PRO A 106 5.67 -22.16 -15.86
C PRO A 106 4.27 -22.77 -15.97
N VAL A 107 4.00 -23.39 -17.13
CA VAL A 107 2.76 -24.15 -17.38
C VAL A 107 2.60 -25.28 -16.35
N GLY A 108 1.37 -25.48 -15.87
CA GLY A 108 0.99 -26.62 -15.02
C GLY A 108 1.30 -26.49 -13.53
N ILE A 109 2.04 -25.46 -13.08
CA ILE A 109 2.38 -25.28 -11.65
C ILE A 109 1.17 -24.78 -10.84
N ALA A 110 0.37 -23.89 -11.42
CA ALA A 110 -0.80 -23.32 -10.77
C ALA A 110 -2.12 -23.68 -11.50
N GLY A 111 -2.13 -24.82 -12.21
CA GLY A 111 -3.28 -25.22 -13.04
C GLY A 111 -3.46 -24.35 -14.29
N ASN A 112 -2.44 -23.56 -14.64
CA ASN A 112 -2.39 -22.71 -15.82
C ASN A 112 -1.95 -23.52 -17.05
N ASN A 113 -2.63 -23.32 -18.19
CA ASN A 113 -2.29 -23.96 -19.47
C ASN A 113 -1.23 -23.17 -20.27
N GLU A 114 -0.98 -21.92 -19.87
CA GLU A 114 0.00 -21.02 -20.47
C GLU A 114 0.87 -20.40 -19.37
N PRO A 115 2.10 -19.94 -19.65
CA PRO A 115 2.93 -19.25 -18.68
C PRO A 115 2.20 -18.06 -18.05
N LEU A 116 2.19 -17.98 -16.72
CA LEU A 116 1.44 -16.96 -15.98
C LEU A 116 2.36 -15.82 -15.54
N LYS A 117 2.06 -14.60 -16.00
CA LYS A 117 2.74 -13.38 -15.52
C LYS A 117 2.31 -13.09 -14.08
N THR A 118 3.25 -12.65 -13.25
CA THR A 118 3.03 -12.43 -11.80
C THR A 118 3.50 -11.06 -11.32
N ALA A 119 4.03 -10.23 -12.23
CA ALA A 119 4.43 -8.86 -11.96
C ALA A 119 3.43 -7.90 -12.60
N TYR A 120 2.83 -7.03 -11.77
CA TYR A 120 1.89 -6.01 -12.19
C TYR A 120 2.20 -4.71 -11.45
N ALA A 121 2.01 -3.56 -12.12
CA ALA A 121 2.20 -2.24 -11.53
C ALA A 121 1.08 -1.30 -11.97
N ILE A 122 0.64 -0.44 -11.06
CA ILE A 122 -0.35 0.62 -11.32
C ILE A 122 0.29 1.94 -10.90
N ASN A 123 0.29 2.92 -11.80
CA ASN A 123 0.55 4.31 -11.43
C ASN A 123 -0.79 4.95 -11.06
N VAL A 124 -0.78 5.73 -9.98
CA VAL A 124 -1.91 6.57 -9.57
C VAL A 124 -1.51 8.03 -9.70
N GLU A 125 -2.45 8.87 -10.10
CA GLU A 125 -2.26 10.31 -10.02
C GLU A 125 -2.21 10.72 -8.54
N ARG A 126 -1.22 11.53 -8.18
CA ARG A 126 -0.97 11.90 -6.79
C ARG A 126 -2.25 12.51 -6.21
N ASN A 127 -2.65 12.03 -5.03
CA ASN A 127 -3.80 12.49 -4.26
C ASN A 127 -5.18 12.14 -4.86
N GLU A 128 -5.27 11.41 -5.97
CA GLU A 128 -6.54 11.04 -6.62
C GLU A 128 -7.05 9.64 -6.23
N GLY A 129 -6.15 8.79 -5.72
CA GLY A 129 -6.46 7.48 -5.18
C GLY A 129 -6.47 6.34 -6.21
N ILE A 130 -6.63 5.13 -5.71
CA ILE A 130 -6.59 3.90 -6.52
C ILE A 130 -7.96 3.67 -7.18
N PRO A 131 -8.05 3.57 -8.52
CA PRO A 131 -9.32 3.26 -9.19
C PRO A 131 -9.79 1.83 -8.86
N ILE A 132 -11.08 1.63 -8.60
CA ILE A 132 -11.64 0.29 -8.32
C ILE A 132 -11.39 -0.69 -9.47
N LYS A 133 -11.34 -0.22 -10.73
CA LYS A 133 -11.06 -1.07 -11.90
C LYS A 133 -9.57 -1.40 -12.11
N SER A 134 -8.70 -1.00 -11.20
CA SER A 134 -7.27 -1.27 -11.34
C SER A 134 -6.97 -2.71 -10.90
N LEU A 135 -6.57 -3.55 -11.85
CA LEU A 135 -6.14 -4.95 -11.67
C LEU A 135 -7.11 -5.94 -10.99
N LEU A 136 -8.35 -5.57 -10.70
CA LEU A 136 -9.47 -6.51 -10.49
C LEU A 136 -9.93 -7.09 -11.83
#